data_AF-A0A6P7X5F2-F1
#
_entry.id   AF-A0A6P7X5F2-F1
#
_cell.length_a   1.000
_cell.length_b   1.000
_cell.length_c   1.000
_cell.angle_alpha   90.00
_cell.angle_beta   90.00
_cell.angle_gamma   90.00
#
_symmetry.space_group_name_H-M   'P 1'
#
loop_
_entity.id
_entity.type
_entity.pdbx_description
1 polymer ?
#
loop_
_entity_poly.entity_id
_entity_poly.type
_entity_poly.pdbx_seq_one_letter_code
_entity_poly.pdbx_strand_id
1 'polypeptide(L)'
;MFVGGPNQRKDYHIEEGEELFFQVKGDICLKIIQHDKHRDIYIREGEMFLLPARIPHSPQRFADTVGLVFERERLKTETDGLR
;
A
#
# COMPACT_ATOMS: atom_id res chain seq x y z
N MET A 1 5.30 -2.76 -9.78
CA MET A 1 6.17 -3.80 -9.19
C MET A 1 5.36 -5.01 -8.74
N PHE A 2 5.93 -6.21 -8.75
CA PHE A 2 5.37 -7.39 -8.09
C PHE A 2 5.92 -7.47 -6.66
N VAL A 3 5.05 -7.70 -5.68
CA VAL A 3 5.42 -7.72 -4.26
C VAL A 3 4.74 -8.91 -3.58
N GLY A 4 5.56 -9.82 -3.05
CA GLY A 4 5.10 -11.00 -2.31
C GLY A 4 5.11 -10.81 -0.79
N GLY A 5 4.74 -11.87 -0.08
CA GLY A 5 4.92 -11.97 1.37
C GLY A 5 5.57 -13.30 1.78
N PRO A 6 5.78 -13.51 3.09
CA PRO A 6 5.34 -12.65 4.18
C PRO A 6 6.20 -11.40 4.34
N ASN A 7 5.55 -10.26 4.58
CA ASN A 7 6.23 -9.02 4.94
C ASN A 7 5.28 -8.15 5.79
N GLN A 8 5.69 -7.87 7.02
CA GLN A 8 4.97 -7.01 7.95
C GLN A 8 5.92 -5.93 8.44
N ARG A 9 5.44 -4.69 8.39
CA ARG A 9 6.23 -3.52 8.75
C ARG A 9 5.40 -2.62 9.66
N LYS A 10 6.07 -1.89 10.54
CA LYS A 10 5.42 -0.98 11.51
C LYS A 10 5.35 0.45 11.01
N ASP A 11 6.24 0.79 10.09
CA ASP A 11 6.36 2.11 9.52
C ASP A 11 5.28 2.35 8.46
N TYR A 12 4.92 3.62 8.32
CA TYR A 12 3.94 4.12 7.37
C TYR A 12 4.66 4.93 6.29
N HIS A 13 4.44 4.55 5.05
CA HIS A 13 4.89 5.28 3.89
C HIS A 13 3.87 6.36 3.53
N ILE A 14 4.36 7.54 3.19
CA ILE A 14 3.58 8.67 2.71
C ILE A 14 4.10 8.99 1.31
N GLU A 15 3.31 8.59 0.32
CA GLU A 15 3.60 8.81 -1.10
C GLU A 15 2.92 10.09 -1.59
N GLU A 16 3.64 10.90 -2.38
CA GLU A 16 3.09 12.13 -2.98
C GLU A 16 2.15 11.85 -4.18
N GLY A 17 2.26 10.68 -4.80
CA GLY A 17 1.36 10.17 -5.83
C GLY A 17 0.28 9.22 -5.30
N GLU A 18 -0.64 8.83 -6.18
CA GLU A 18 -1.57 7.72 -5.92
C GLU A 18 -0.83 6.38 -6.07
N GLU A 19 -1.30 5.37 -5.32
CA GLU A 19 -0.81 4.00 -5.44
C GLU A 19 -1.95 3.04 -5.76
N LEU A 20 -1.81 2.26 -6.83
CA LEU A 20 -2.77 1.22 -7.18
C LEU A 20 -2.27 -0.14 -6.72
N PHE A 21 -3.07 -0.79 -5.88
CA PHE A 21 -2.86 -2.16 -5.42
C PHE A 21 -3.78 -3.09 -6.21
N PHE A 22 -3.24 -4.21 -6.70
CA PHE A 22 -3.99 -5.30 -7.29
C PHE A 22 -3.47 -6.63 -6.74
N GLN A 23 -4.30 -7.42 -6.07
CA GLN A 23 -3.87 -8.73 -5.55
C GLN A 23 -4.10 -9.82 -6.59
N VAL A 24 -3.00 -10.45 -7.02
CA VAL A 24 -3.02 -11.57 -7.97
C VAL A 24 -3.25 -12.89 -7.25
N LYS A 25 -2.65 -13.05 -6.06
CA LYS A 25 -2.79 -14.24 -5.22
C LYS A 25 -2.81 -13.86 -3.76
N GLY A 26 -3.79 -14.38 -3.03
CA GLY A 26 -3.97 -14.18 -1.59
C GLY A 26 -4.36 -12.75 -1.20
N ASP A 27 -4.76 -12.60 0.05
CA ASP A 27 -5.26 -11.35 0.60
C ASP A 27 -4.14 -10.54 1.27
N ILE A 28 -4.32 -9.23 1.36
CA ILE A 28 -3.48 -8.37 2.21
C ILE A 28 -4.34 -7.44 3.08
N CYS A 29 -3.74 -6.91 4.14
CA CYS A 29 -4.30 -5.80 4.91
C CYS A 29 -3.43 -4.56 4.70
N LEU A 30 -4.01 -3.51 4.12
CA LEU A 30 -3.40 -2.20 4.02
C LEU A 30 -3.85 -1.35 5.21
N LYS A 31 -2.96 -1.17 6.19
CA LYS A 31 -3.22 -0.29 7.32
C LYS A 31 -3.04 1.15 6.88
N ILE A 32 -4.00 2.01 7.15
CA ILE A 32 -3.93 3.44 6.81
C ILE A 32 -4.22 4.33 8.01
N ILE A 33 -3.80 5.59 7.92
CA ILE A 33 -4.24 6.66 8.81
C ILE A 33 -5.10 7.63 8.00
N GLN A 34 -6.37 7.76 8.36
CA GLN A 34 -7.31 8.68 7.70
C GLN A 34 -8.02 9.51 8.76
N HIS A 35 -7.97 10.84 8.65
CA HIS A 35 -8.50 11.77 9.65
C HIS A 35 -8.01 11.42 11.07
N ASP A 36 -6.69 11.21 11.20
CA ASP A 36 -6.01 10.85 12.45
C ASP A 36 -6.48 9.54 13.12
N LYS A 37 -7.18 8.68 12.36
CA LYS A 37 -7.64 7.38 12.85
C LYS A 37 -7.03 6.25 12.04
N HIS A 38 -6.59 5.21 12.74
CA HIS A 38 -6.15 3.96 12.12
C HIS A 38 -7.34 3.22 11.52
N ARG A 39 -7.19 2.76 10.28
CA ARG A 39 -8.17 1.92 9.58
C ARG A 39 -7.44 0.80 8.86
N ASP A 40 -8.08 -0.35 8.79
CA ASP A 40 -7.60 -1.50 8.04
C ASP A 40 -8.42 -1.63 6.76
N ILE A 41 -7.74 -1.67 5.61
CA ILE A 41 -8.34 -1.94 4.31
C ILE A 41 -7.91 -3.34 3.88
N TYR A 42 -8.87 -4.25 3.77
CA TYR A 42 -8.62 -5.57 3.24
C TYR A 42 -8.73 -5.54 1.72
N ILE A 43 -7.68 -5.98 1.04
CA ILE A 43 -7.63 -6.11 -0.42
C ILE A 43 -7.48 -7.61 -0.69
N ARG A 44 -8.56 -8.23 -1.13
CA ARG A 44 -8.64 -9.68 -1.35
C ARG A 44 -8.05 -10.07 -2.70
N GLU A 45 -7.76 -11.36 -2.87
CA GLU A 45 -7.39 -11.93 -4.16
C GLU A 45 -8.36 -11.50 -5.27
N GLY A 46 -7.82 -10.97 -6.37
CA GLY A 46 -8.58 -10.43 -7.50
C GLY A 46 -9.08 -8.99 -7.32
N GLU A 47 -9.00 -8.39 -6.13
CA GLU A 47 -9.44 -7.03 -5.89
C GLU A 47 -8.37 -5.99 -6.28
N MET A 48 -8.86 -4.83 -6.70
CA MET A 48 -8.07 -3.63 -6.95
C MET A 48 -8.47 -2.53 -5.95
N PHE A 49 -7.48 -1.77 -5.50
CA PHE A 49 -7.68 -0.64 -4.61
C PHE A 49 -6.74 0.50 -4.98
N LEU A 50 -7.29 1.67 -5.31
CA LEU A 50 -6.53 2.89 -5.57
C LEU A 50 -6.47 3.71 -4.29
N LEU A 51 -5.26 3.88 -3.75
CA LEU A 51 -4.99 4.71 -2.59
C LEU A 51 -4.72 6.15 -3.06
N PRO A 52 -5.48 7.16 -2.58
CA PRO A 52 -5.17 8.56 -2.85
C PRO A 52 -3.82 8.99 -2.27
N ALA A 53 -3.23 10.01 -2.88
CA ALA A 53 -1.97 10.59 -2.43
C ALA A 53 -1.99 11.05 -0.97
N ARG A 54 -0.81 11.00 -0.34
CA ARG A 54 -0.54 11.47 1.02
C ARG A 54 -1.39 10.84 2.12
N ILE A 55 -1.97 9.67 1.87
CA ILE A 55 -2.54 8.83 2.93
C ILE A 55 -1.41 7.96 3.49
N PRO A 56 -1.01 8.13 4.77
CA PRO A 56 -0.02 7.26 5.39
C PRO A 56 -0.53 5.83 5.38
N HIS A 57 0.26 4.92 4.83
CA HIS A 57 -0.15 3.53 4.67
C HIS A 57 0.99 2.53 4.97
N SER A 58 0.61 1.35 5.44
CA SER A 58 1.54 0.29 5.86
C SER A 58 1.01 -1.07 5.41
N PRO A 59 1.46 -1.59 4.25
CA PRO A 59 1.01 -2.87 3.71
C PRO A 59 1.44 -4.05 4.59
N GLN A 60 0.50 -4.91 4.94
CA GLN A 60 0.72 -6.14 5.70
C GLN A 60 0.45 -7.34 4.78
N ARG A 61 1.52 -8.04 4.39
CA ARG A 61 1.46 -9.15 3.44
C ARG A 61 1.68 -10.46 4.15
N PHE A 62 0.78 -11.41 3.91
CA PHE A 62 0.86 -12.77 4.47
C PHE A 62 1.71 -13.68 3.58
N ALA A 63 2.04 -14.87 4.09
CA ALA A 63 2.76 -15.88 3.32
C ALA A 63 2.01 -16.26 2.04
N ASP A 64 2.76 -16.63 1.00
CA ASP A 64 2.23 -17.12 -0.28
C ASP A 64 1.31 -16.15 -1.06
N THR A 65 1.39 -14.85 -0.74
CA THR A 65 0.69 -13.78 -1.47
C THR A 65 1.53 -13.21 -2.61
N VAL A 66 0.86 -12.71 -3.66
CA VAL A 66 1.47 -11.97 -4.77
C VAL A 66 0.54 -10.83 -5.16
N GLY A 67 1.04 -9.60 -5.08
CA GLY A 67 0.32 -8.41 -5.54
C GLY A 67 1.13 -7.58 -6.52
N LEU A 68 0.42 -6.85 -7.37
CA LEU A 68 0.94 -5.77 -8.19
C LEU A 68 0.71 -4.44 -7.49
N VAL A 69 1.73 -3.59 -7.49
CA VAL A 69 1.65 -2.20 -7.04
C VAL A 69 2.08 -1.31 -8.21
N PHE A 70 1.25 -0.33 -8.56
CA PHE A 70 1.58 0.68 -9.56
C PHE A 70 1.68 2.05 -8.89
N GLU A 71 2.79 2.71 -9.14
CA GLU A 71 3.09 4.06 -8.70
C GLU A 71 3.54 4.85 -9.93
N ARG A 72 3.35 6.17 -9.89
CA ARG A 72 3.98 7.05 -10.88
C ARG A 72 5.40 7.41 -10.46
N GLU A 73 6.19 7.85 -11.43
CA GLU A 73 7.46 8.51 -11.11
C GLU A 73 7.19 9.81 -10.35
N ARG A 74 8.01 10.07 -9.32
CA ARG A 74 7.93 11.30 -8.53
C ARG A 74 8.38 12.47 -9.39
N LEU A 75 7.74 13.62 -9.20
CA LEU A 75 8.25 14.88 -9.74
C LEU A 75 9.52 15.27 -8.99
N LYS A 76 10.36 16.11 -9.63
CA LYS A 76 11.61 16.61 -9.00
C LYS A 76 11.39 17.41 -7.72
N THR A 77 10.17 17.89 -7.49
CA THR A 77 9.77 18.67 -6.32
C THR A 77 9.13 17.83 -5.22
N GLU A 78 8.91 16.54 -5.46
CA GLU A 78 8.25 15.63 -4.52
C GLU A 78 9.28 14.87 -3.70
N THR A 79 8.94 14.56 -2.46
CA THR A 79 9.77 13.78 -1.55
C THR A 79 8.86 12.97 -0.66
N ASP A 80 8.94 11.66 -0.77
CA ASP A 80 8.12 10.76 0.05
C ASP A 80 8.64 10.70 1.49
N GLY A 81 7.74 10.31 2.38
CA GLY A 81 8.01 10.17 3.80
C GLY A 81 7.96 8.72 4.26
N LEU A 82 8.77 8.42 5.29
CA LEU A 82 8.64 7.22 6.10
C LEU A 82 8.45 7.62 7.55
N ARG A 83 7.42 7.08 8.22
CA ARG A 83 7.06 7.41 9.60
C ARG A 83 7.02 6.19 10.49
#